data_AF-S3LR56-F1
#
_entry.id   AF-S3LR56-F1
#
_cell.length_a   1.000
_cell.length_b   1.000
_cell.length_c   1.000
_cell.angle_alpha   90.00
_cell.angle_beta   90.00
_cell.angle_gamma   90.00
#
_symmetry.space_group_name_H-M   'P 1'
#
loop_
_entity.id
_entity.type
_entity.pdbx_description
1 polymer ?
#
loop_
_entity_poly.entity_id
_entity_poly.type
_entity_poly.pdbx_seq_one_letter_code
_entity_poly.pdbx_strand_id
1 'polypeptide(L)' 'MLATAKGYYNGSHIVLNTPVQFQQGQEVVITYTVLPADSKQEIVASTVDSLIGIIPNREKELSDYREERLKKYACID' A
#
# COMPACT_ATOMS: atom_id res chain seq x y z
N MET A 1 40.75 1.26 -2.26
CA MET A 1 39.55 1.89 -2.88
C MET A 1 38.36 1.02 -2.50
N LEU A 2 37.35 1.55 -1.80
CA LEU A 2 36.14 0.77 -1.50
C LEU A 2 35.39 0.50 -2.80
N ALA A 3 35.10 -0.77 -3.09
CA ALA A 3 34.25 -1.13 -4.21
C ALA A 3 32.79 -0.84 -3.81
N THR A 4 32.15 0.13 -4.47
CA THR A 4 30.73 0.45 -4.27
C THR A 4 29.93 -0.10 -5.43
N ALA A 5 28.91 -0.89 -5.13
CA ALA A 5 27.95 -1.39 -6.12
C ALA A 5 26.55 -0.92 -5.78
N LYS A 6 25.77 -0.60 -6.82
CA LYS A 6 24.36 -0.26 -6.69
C LYS A 6 23.51 -1.51 -6.86
N GLY A 7 22.39 -1.55 -6.18
CA GLY A 7 21.44 -2.64 -6.24
C GLY A 7 20.07 -2.20 -5.77
N TYR A 8 19.14 -3.14 -5.71
CA TYR A 8 17.79 -2.94 -5.22
C TYR A 8 17.36 -4.10 -4.32
N TYR A 9 16.39 -3.85 -3.44
CA TYR A 9 15.77 -4.88 -2.63
C TYR A 9 14.53 -5.43 -3.33
N ASN A 10 14.46 -6.74 -3.54
CA ASN A 10 13.34 -7.38 -4.24
C ASN A 10 12.25 -7.94 -3.31
N GLY A 11 12.29 -7.64 -2.00
CA GLY A 11 11.38 -8.18 -1.00
C GLY A 11 11.97 -9.33 -0.17
N SER A 12 13.10 -9.91 -0.59
CA SER A 12 13.80 -10.97 0.18
C SER A 12 15.32 -10.83 0.14
N HIS A 13 15.89 -10.39 -0.99
CA HIS A 13 17.33 -10.29 -1.19
C HIS A 13 17.69 -8.92 -1.77
N ILE A 14 18.94 -8.50 -1.52
CA ILE A 14 19.55 -7.37 -2.23
C ILE A 14 20.18 -7.91 -3.51
N VAL A 15 19.70 -7.42 -4.64
CA VAL A 15 20.21 -7.77 -5.97
C VAL A 15 21.14 -6.67 -6.43
N LEU A 16 22.38 -7.01 -6.75
CA LEU A 16 23.38 -6.07 -7.26
C LEU A 16 23.24 -5.93 -8.78
N ASN A 17 23.25 -4.69 -9.27
CA ASN A 17 23.12 -4.40 -10.71
C ASN A 17 24.38 -4.79 -11.49
N THR A 18 25.53 -4.79 -10.81
CA THR A 18 26.82 -5.18 -11.36
C THR A 18 27.35 -6.38 -10.58
N PRO A 19 27.96 -7.36 -11.25
CA PRO A 19 28.58 -8.49 -10.58
C PRO A 19 29.72 -7.99 -9.68
N VAL A 20 29.67 -8.37 -8.40
CA VAL A 20 30.71 -8.08 -7.42
C VAL A 20 31.24 -9.40 -6.88
N GLN A 21 32.55 -9.56 -6.85
CA GLN A 21 33.19 -10.71 -6.21
C GLN A 21 33.45 -10.38 -4.73
N PHE A 22 32.95 -11.24 -3.86
CA PHE A 22 33.20 -11.17 -2.42
C PHE A 22 34.09 -12.33 -2.00
N GLN A 23 34.99 -12.09 -1.05
CA GLN A 23 35.74 -13.14 -0.39
C GLN A 23 35.06 -13.58 0.89
N GLN A 24 35.28 -14.83 1.29
CA GLN A 24 34.75 -15.33 2.56
C GLN A 24 35.35 -14.54 3.73
N GLY A 25 34.49 -14.10 4.66
CA GLY A 25 34.88 -13.27 5.80
C GLY A 25 35.04 -11.78 5.48
N GLN A 26 34.76 -11.35 4.25
CA GLN A 26 34.78 -9.93 3.90
C GLN A 26 33.60 -9.19 4.52
N GLU A 27 33.90 -8.09 5.21
CA GLU A 27 32.89 -7.19 5.76
C GLU A 27 32.27 -6.34 4.64
N VAL A 28 30.93 -6.22 4.65
CA VAL A 28 30.17 -5.47 3.65
C VAL A 28 29.24 -4.51 4.36
N VAL A 29 29.30 -3.23 3.97
CA VAL A 29 28.42 -2.19 4.49
C VAL A 29 27.31 -1.93 3.47
N ILE A 30 26.06 -2.07 3.90
CA ILE A 30 24.89 -1.80 3.07
C ILE A 30 24.31 -0.46 3.49
N THR A 31 24.23 0.47 2.53
CA THR A 31 23.54 1.75 2.70
C THR A 31 22.28 1.74 1.84
N TYR A 32 21.14 2.05 2.46
CA TYR A 32 19.85 2.13 1.78
C TYR A 32 19.14 3.42 2.15
N THR A 33 18.31 3.90 1.23
CA THR A 33 17.44 5.05 1.44
C THR A 33 16.02 4.54 1.62
N VAL A 34 15.40 4.84 2.76
CA VAL A 34 13.96 4.61 2.96
C VAL A 34 13.25 5.85 2.45
N LEU A 35 12.57 5.73 1.32
CA LEU A 35 11.68 6.78 0.84
C LEU A 35 10.36 6.70 1.64
N PRO A 36 9.82 7.83 2.12
CA PRO A 36 8.48 7.85 2.67
C PRO A 36 7.51 7.34 1.60
N ALA A 37 6.60 6.45 1.99
CA ALA A 37 5.59 5.92 1.10
C ALA A 37 4.55 7.01 0.80
N ASP A 38 4.82 7.85 -0.20
CA ASP A 38 3.79 8.71 -0.76
C ASP A 38 2.73 7.81 -1.40
N SER A 39 1.49 7.94 -0.90
CA SER A 39 0.25 7.37 -1.45
C SER A 39 0.00 5.85 -1.36
N LYS A 40 -0.16 5.34 -0.13
CA LYS A 40 -1.03 4.16 0.12
C LYS A 40 -2.52 4.53 0.34
N GLN A 41 -2.92 5.77 0.02
CA GLN A 41 -4.32 6.22 0.16
C GLN A 41 -5.18 5.91 -1.06
N GLU A 42 -4.60 5.77 -2.26
CA GLU A 42 -5.38 5.55 -3.49
C GLU A 42 -6.02 4.15 -3.55
N ILE A 43 -5.32 3.14 -3.02
CA ILE A 43 -5.84 1.75 -3.02
C ILE A 43 -6.99 1.58 -2.01
N VAL A 44 -6.95 2.30 -0.88
CA VAL A 44 -8.02 2.22 0.13
C VAL A 44 -9.30 2.89 -0.39
N ALA A 45 -9.20 4.04 -1.08
CA ALA A 45 -10.37 4.69 -1.68
C ALA A 45 -11.08 3.77 -2.69
N SER A 46 -10.34 3.12 -3.60
CA SER A 46 -10.93 2.19 -4.59
C SER A 46 -11.56 0.93 -3.97
N THR A 47 -11.03 0.48 -2.83
CA THR A 47 -11.56 -0.68 -2.09
C THR A 47 -12.84 -0.31 -1.34
N VAL A 48 -12.91 0.90 -0.77
CA VAL A 48 -14.13 1.44 -0.15
C VAL A 48 -15.23 1.63 -1.20
N ASP A 49 -14.91 2.17 -2.38
CA ASP A 49 -15.89 2.34 -3.46
C ASP A 49 -16.41 0.98 -3.99
N SER A 50 -15.56 -0.05 -4.06
CA SER A 50 -15.99 -1.42 -4.43
C SER A 50 -16.84 -2.10 -3.35
N LEU A 51 -16.62 -1.82 -2.07
CA LEU A 51 -17.45 -2.32 -0.96
C LEU A 51 -18.77 -1.56 -0.81
N ILE A 52 -18.84 -0.31 -1.28
CA ILE A 52 -20.09 0.46 -1.44
C ILE A 52 -20.89 -0.04 -2.68
N GLY A 53 -20.33 -0.99 -3.43
CA GLY A 53 -20.94 -1.60 -4.61
C GLY A 53 -21.95 -2.71 -4.37
N ILE A 54 -22.73 -2.72 -3.27
CA ILE A 54 -23.98 -3.51 -3.20
C ILE A 54 -25.02 -2.77 -2.36
N ILE A 55 -25.55 -1.65 -2.89
CA ILE A 55 -26.83 -1.12 -2.42
C ILE A 55 -27.92 -1.91 -3.14
N PRO A 56 -28.73 -2.71 -2.43
CA PRO A 56 -29.77 -3.52 -3.04
C PRO A 56 -31.01 -2.64 -3.30
N ASN A 57 -30.89 -1.62 -4.14
CA ASN A 57 -32.03 -1.01 -4.82
C ASN A 57 -31.54 0.00 -5.87
N ARG A 58 -31.67 -0.33 -7.16
CA ARG A 58 -31.29 0.57 -8.27
C ARG A 58 -32.27 1.73 -8.51
N GLU A 59 -33.37 1.79 -7.76
CA GLU A 59 -34.44 2.79 -7.96
C GLU A 59 -34.39 3.96 -6.97
N LYS A 60 -33.46 3.96 -6.00
CA LYS A 60 -33.31 5.02 -5.01
C LYS A 60 -31.91 5.61 -5.08
N GLU A 61 -31.81 6.94 -4.95
CA GLU A 61 -30.51 7.58 -4.86
C GLU A 61 -29.81 7.23 -3.54
N LEU A 62 -28.47 7.29 -3.57
CA LEU A 62 -27.60 7.09 -2.41
C LEU A 62 -27.95 7.99 -1.22
N SER A 63 -28.41 9.21 -1.51
CA SER A 63 -28.92 10.19 -0.55
C SER A 63 -30.11 9.65 0.24
N ASP A 64 -31.12 9.13 -0.46
CA ASP A 64 -32.34 8.57 0.14
C ASP A 64 -32.01 7.37 1.03
N TYR A 65 -31.13 6.48 0.55
CA TYR A 65 -30.69 5.31 1.32
C TYR A 65 -29.95 5.73 2.61
N ARG A 66 -29.08 6.73 2.53
CA ARG A 66 -28.36 7.27 3.70
C ARG A 66 -29.32 7.87 4.71
N GLU A 67 -30.33 8.61 4.28
CA GLU A 67 -31.32 9.22 5.17
C GLU A 67 -32.21 8.17 5.85
N GLU A 68 -32.69 7.16 5.12
CA GLU A 68 -33.44 6.03 5.70
C GLU A 68 -32.64 5.28 6.75
N ARG A 69 -31.36 4.99 6.45
CA ARG A 69 -30.46 4.33 7.42
C ARG A 69 -30.23 5.24 8.62
N LEU A 70 -29.93 6.52 8.42
CA LEU A 70 -29.72 7.46 9.51
C LEU A 70 -30.94 7.51 10.43
N LYS A 71 -32.16 7.61 9.90
CA LYS A 71 -33.40 7.54 10.69
C LYS A 71 -33.55 6.21 11.44
N LYS A 72 -33.25 5.08 10.79
CA LYS A 72 -33.39 3.75 11.39
C LYS A 72 -32.44 3.52 12.58
N TYR A 73 -31.22 4.05 12.54
CA TYR A 73 -30.22 3.83 13.60
C TYR A 73 -30.06 5.01 14.56
N ALA A 74 -30.55 6.21 14.21
CA ALA A 74 -30.55 7.35 15.12
C ALA A 74 -31.69 7.29 16.14
N CYS A 75 -32.78 6.56 15.87
CA CYS A 75 -33.86 6.27 16.84
C CYS A 75 -33.62 4.93 17.58
N ILE A 76 -32.39 4.69 18.02
CA ILE A 76 -32.13 3.64 19.02
C ILE A 76 -32.03 4.36 20.37
N ASP A 77 -33.17 4.49 21.04
CA ASP A 77 -33.24 4.67 22.50
C ASP A 77 -32.94 3.33 23.18
#